data_AF-A0A9E1WD30-F1
#
_entry.id   AF-A0A9E1WD30-F1
#
_cell.length_a   1.000
_cell.length_b   1.000
_cell.length_c   1.000
_cell.angle_alpha   90.00
_cell.angle_beta   90.00
_cell.angle_gamma   90.00
#
_symmetry.space_group_name_H-M   'P 1'
#
loop_
_entity.id
_entity.type
_entity.pdbx_description
1 polymer ?
#
loop_
_entity_poly.entity_id
_entity_poly.type
_entity_poly.pdbx_seq_one_letter_code
_entity_poly.pdbx_strand_id
1 'polypeptide(L)'
;MAKSSNLLAEQISNGFKICLSRDPQNSELDRLVALFHQVKKRYDKDVGLAKKMATDPIGPAPKDLNVVDLAALTVTGNVLLNLDEMMMKR
;
A
#
# COMPACT_ATOMS: atom_id res chain seq x y z
N MET A 1 -12.64 -1.94 18.66
CA MET A 1 -11.41 -1.44 17.99
C MET A 1 -10.88 -2.42 16.92
N ALA A 2 -11.74 -3.18 16.22
CA ALA A 2 -11.33 -4.28 15.32
C ALA A 2 -11.66 -4.08 13.82
N LYS A 3 -12.10 -2.88 13.40
CA LYS A 3 -12.58 -2.64 12.02
C LYS A 3 -11.51 -2.21 11.02
N SER A 4 -10.33 -1.74 11.46
CA SER A 4 -9.35 -1.15 10.52
C SER A 4 -8.42 -2.18 9.86
N SER A 5 -8.12 -3.28 10.54
CA SER A 5 -7.16 -4.28 10.05
C SER A 5 -7.75 -5.15 8.93
N ASN A 6 -9.02 -5.55 9.05
CA ASN A 6 -9.71 -6.31 8.00
C ASN A 6 -9.87 -5.46 6.73
N LEU A 7 -10.17 -4.16 6.88
CA LEU A 7 -10.29 -3.23 5.75
C LEU A 7 -8.97 -3.06 4.99
N LEU A 8 -7.84 -3.02 5.70
CA LEU A 8 -6.51 -2.91 5.08
C LEU A 8 -6.16 -4.16 4.26
N ALA A 9 -6.36 -5.35 4.84
CA ALA A 9 -6.08 -6.61 4.15
C ALA A 9 -6.97 -6.77 2.90
N GLU A 10 -8.25 -6.39 2.99
CA GLU A 10 -9.15 -6.35 1.83
C GLU A 10 -8.68 -5.35 0.77
N GLN A 11 -8.24 -4.16 1.16
CA GLN A 11 -7.73 -3.15 0.24
C GLN A 11 -6.46 -3.61 -0.49
N ILE A 12 -5.50 -4.20 0.23
CA ILE A 12 -4.27 -4.75 -0.35
C ILE A 12 -4.59 -5.93 -1.26
N SER A 13 -5.49 -6.83 -0.85
CA SER A 13 -5.94 -7.94 -1.68
C SER A 13 -6.59 -7.46 -2.98
N ASN A 14 -7.43 -6.43 -2.90
CA ASN A 14 -8.02 -5.82 -4.09
C ASN A 14 -6.95 -5.21 -5.03
N GLY A 15 -5.98 -4.48 -4.48
CA GLY A 15 -4.84 -3.97 -5.26
C GLY A 15 -4.04 -5.07 -5.94
N PHE A 16 -3.80 -6.18 -5.23
CA PHE A 16 -3.14 -7.37 -5.78
C PHE A 16 -3.91 -7.95 -6.97
N LYS A 17 -5.23 -8.12 -6.85
CA LYS A 17 -6.09 -8.59 -7.94
C LYS A 17 -6.06 -7.68 -9.17
N ILE A 18 -6.10 -6.36 -8.94
CA ILE A 18 -6.05 -5.37 -10.02
C ILE A 18 -4.72 -5.50 -10.80
N CYS A 19 -3.60 -5.63 -10.08
CA CYS A 19 -2.29 -5.72 -10.70
C CYS A 19 -2.06 -7.08 -11.37
N LEU A 20 -2.27 -8.18 -10.63
CA LEU A 20 -1.81 -9.52 -11.00
C LEU A 20 -2.92 -10.44 -11.51
N SER A 21 -4.17 -9.96 -11.58
CA SER A 21 -5.33 -10.71 -12.09
C SER A 21 -5.66 -12.03 -11.38
N ARG A 22 -5.21 -12.20 -10.14
CA ARG A 22 -5.54 -13.34 -9.26
C ARG A 22 -5.65 -12.92 -7.80
N ASP A 23 -6.22 -13.79 -6.98
CA ASP A 23 -6.14 -13.67 -5.53
C ASP A 23 -4.68 -13.82 -5.03
N PRO A 24 -4.27 -13.03 -4.02
CA PRO A 24 -3.01 -13.29 -3.32
C PRO A 24 -3.12 -14.59 -2.52
N GLN A 25 -2.01 -15.30 -2.41
CA GLN A 25 -1.85 -16.34 -1.39
C GLN A 25 -1.75 -15.67 -0.01
N ASN A 26 -2.11 -16.41 1.05
CA ASN A 26 -2.08 -15.87 2.42
C ASN A 26 -0.71 -15.29 2.80
N SER A 27 0.38 -15.97 2.44
CA SER A 27 1.74 -15.50 2.72
C SER A 27 2.14 -14.23 1.94
N GLU A 28 1.62 -14.04 0.73
CA GLU A 28 1.83 -12.82 -0.05
C GLU A 28 1.09 -11.64 0.58
N LEU A 29 -0.17 -11.86 0.97
CA LEU A 29 -0.98 -10.85 1.64
C LEU A 29 -0.39 -10.45 3.00
N ASP A 30 -0.01 -11.43 3.83
CA ASP A 30 0.61 -11.20 5.13
C ASP A 30 1.89 -10.37 5.01
N ARG A 31 2.70 -10.65 3.98
CA ARG A 31 3.94 -9.92 3.74
C ARG A 31 3.69 -8.48 3.29
N LEU A 32 2.69 -8.24 2.45
CA LEU A 32 2.32 -6.89 2.02
C LEU A 32 1.71 -6.07 3.16
N VAL A 33 0.87 -6.67 4.00
CA VAL A 33 0.33 -6.03 5.21
C VAL A 33 1.46 -5.68 6.19
N ALA A 34 2.41 -6.59 6.40
CA ALA A 34 3.59 -6.32 7.23
C ALA A 34 4.45 -5.18 6.67
N LEU A 35 4.68 -5.16 5.35
CA LEU A 35 5.38 -4.07 4.67
C LEU A 35 4.67 -2.73 4.88
N PHE A 36 3.35 -2.68 4.68
CA PHE A 36 2.56 -1.49 4.91
C PHE A 36 2.77 -0.95 6.33
N HIS A 37 2.64 -1.81 7.36
CA HIS A 37 2.84 -1.38 8.75
C HIS A 37 4.26 -0.93 9.06
N GLN A 38 5.27 -1.59 8.48
CA GLN A 38 6.67 -1.19 8.63
C GLN A 38 6.92 0.20 8.04
N VAL A 39 6.41 0.44 6.83
CA VAL A 39 6.55 1.71 6.12
C VAL A 39 5.77 2.81 6.83
N LYS A 40 4.53 2.53 7.25
CA LYS A 40 3.71 3.43 8.06
C LYS A 40 4.46 3.87 9.32
N LYS A 41 5.01 2.93 10.09
CA LYS A 41 5.79 3.23 11.31
C LYS A 41 7.02 4.10 11.04
N ARG A 42 7.63 3.99 9.86
CA ARG A 42 8.73 4.86 9.43
C ARG A 42 8.23 6.27 9.13
N TYR A 43 7.12 6.40 8.40
CA TYR A 43 6.53 7.67 8.03
C TYR A 43 5.83 8.40 9.19
N ASP A 44 5.32 7.69 10.19
CA ASP A 44 4.84 8.30 11.44
C ASP A 44 5.96 9.04 12.19
N LYS A 45 7.23 8.63 11.99
CA LYS A 45 8.40 9.32 12.56
C LYS A 45 8.89 10.49 11.70
N ASP A 46 8.50 10.52 10.43
CA ASP A 46 8.90 11.55 9.47
C ASP A 46 7.75 11.84 8.49
N VAL A 47 6.81 12.65 8.98
CA VAL A 47 5.61 13.04 8.22
C VAL A 47 5.98 13.91 7.00
N GLY A 48 7.13 14.60 7.03
CA GLY A 48 7.63 15.37 5.89
C GLY A 48 7.97 14.46 4.71
N LEU A 49 8.67 13.35 4.98
CA LEU A 49 8.95 12.33 3.97
C LEU A 49 7.67 11.64 3.49
N ALA A 50 6.73 11.36 4.40
CA ALA A 50 5.42 10.80 4.05
C ALA A 50 4.66 11.70 3.07
N LYS A 51 4.62 13.00 3.36
CA LYS A 51 3.98 13.99 2.50
C LYS A 51 4.60 14.01 1.11
N LYS A 52 5.94 14.05 1.01
CA LYS A 52 6.62 13.96 -0.29
C LYS A 52 6.20 12.71 -1.07
N MET A 53 6.25 11.53 -0.43
CA MET A 53 5.89 10.27 -1.07
C MET A 53 4.42 10.21 -1.53
N ALA A 54 3.51 10.82 -0.77
CA ALA A 54 2.08 10.79 -1.09
C ALA A 54 1.66 11.86 -2.12
N THR A 55 2.43 12.94 -2.30
CA THR A 55 1.98 14.12 -3.07
C THR A 55 2.89 14.56 -4.20
N ASP A 56 4.12 14.09 -4.31
CA ASP A 56 5.08 14.53 -5.33
C ASP A 56 5.42 13.35 -6.27
N PRO A 57 5.13 13.43 -7.59
CA PRO A 57 4.66 14.59 -8.36
C PRO A 57 3.14 14.70 -8.52
N ILE A 58 2.36 13.78 -7.95
CA ILE A 58 0.92 13.61 -8.24
C ILE A 58 0.06 14.84 -7.89
N GLY A 59 0.44 15.61 -6.86
CA GLY A 59 -0.34 16.73 -6.33
C GLY A 59 -0.85 16.48 -4.90
N PRO A 60 -1.56 17.45 -4.31
CA PRO A 60 -1.94 17.41 -2.89
C PRO A 60 -2.86 16.21 -2.57
N ALA A 61 -2.65 15.60 -1.41
CA ALA A 61 -3.50 14.53 -0.91
C ALA A 61 -4.94 15.05 -0.61
N PRO A 62 -5.97 14.22 -0.80
CA PRO A 62 -7.34 14.56 -0.38
C PRO A 62 -7.41 14.89 1.12
N LYS A 63 -8.26 15.86 1.49
CA LYS A 63 -8.32 16.41 2.86
C LYS A 63 -8.72 15.39 3.93
N ASP A 64 -9.49 14.38 3.54
CA ASP A 64 -10.06 13.39 4.48
C ASP A 64 -9.20 12.14 4.64
N LEU A 65 -8.02 12.09 3.99
CA LEU A 65 -7.14 10.93 3.99
C LEU A 65 -5.85 11.20 4.76
N ASN A 66 -5.41 10.20 5.51
CA ASN A 66 -4.15 10.28 6.24
C ASN A 66 -2.97 10.15 5.26
N VAL A 67 -2.15 11.19 5.17
CA VAL A 67 -0.99 11.25 4.27
C VAL A 67 0.04 10.13 4.54
N VAL A 68 0.16 9.68 5.78
CA VAL A 68 1.06 8.59 6.16
C VAL A 68 0.55 7.25 5.62
N ASP A 69 -0.76 7.01 5.74
CA ASP A 69 -1.38 5.81 5.18
C ASP A 69 -1.29 5.80 3.66
N LEU A 70 -1.51 6.96 3.01
CA LEU A 70 -1.34 7.13 1.57
C LEU A 70 0.10 6.83 1.14
N ALA A 71 1.10 7.39 1.81
CA ALA A 71 2.50 7.12 1.51
C ALA A 71 2.87 5.64 1.66
N ALA A 72 2.37 4.97 2.70
CA ALA A 72 2.60 3.54 2.88
C ALA A 72 1.88 2.67 1.83
N LEU A 73 0.67 3.04 1.42
CA LEU A 73 -0.04 2.41 0.31
C LEU A 73 0.71 2.62 -1.02
N THR A 74 1.27 3.80 -1.27
CA THR A 74 2.10 4.08 -2.46
C THR A 74 3.29 3.12 -2.54
N VAL A 75 4.02 2.92 -1.43
CA VAL A 75 5.16 1.99 -1.39
C VAL A 75 4.70 0.54 -1.61
N THR A 76 3.56 0.15 -1.01
CA THR A 76 2.99 -1.19 -1.21
C THR A 76 2.59 -1.40 -2.67
N GLY A 77 1.98 -0.40 -3.31
CA GLY A 77 1.66 -0.40 -4.74
C GLY A 77 2.90 -0.49 -5.61
N ASN A 78 3.98 0.24 -5.29
CA ASN A 78 5.25 0.15 -6.01
C ASN A 78 5.85 -1.26 -6.02
N VAL A 79 5.63 -2.04 -4.96
CA VAL A 79 6.04 -3.46 -4.94
C VAL A 79 5.19 -4.27 -5.90
N LEU A 80 3.86 -4.16 -5.83
CA LEU A 80 2.94 -4.88 -6.71
C LEU A 80 3.22 -4.59 -8.20
N LEU A 81 3.44 -3.33 -8.53
CA LEU A 81 3.70 -2.87 -9.90
C LEU A 81 5.09 -3.32 -10.43
N ASN A 82 6.03 -3.67 -9.55
CA ASN A 82 7.36 -4.17 -9.92
C ASN A 82 7.47 -5.69 -9.93
N LEU A 83 6.41 -6.44 -9.60
CA LEU A 83 6.44 -7.90 -9.72
C LEU A 83 6.48 -8.29 -11.21
N ASP A 84 7.31 -9.27 -11.59
CA ASP A 84 7.37 -9.79 -12.96
C ASP A 84 5.98 -10.22 -13.49
N GLU A 85 5.14 -10.72 -12.58
CA GLU A 85 3.76 -11.13 -12.84
C GLU A 85 2.84 -9.97 -13.29
N MET A 86 3.19 -8.71 -13.01
CA MET A 86 2.48 -7.55 -13.53
C MET A 86 2.62 -7.47 -15.06
N MET A 87 3.79 -7.83 -15.61
CA MET A 87 4.04 -7.83 -17.05
C MET A 87 3.72 -9.18 -17.70
N MET A 88 3.94 -10.28 -16.97
CA MET A 88 3.70 -11.64 -17.44
C MET A 88 2.63 -12.32 -16.57
N LYS A 89 1.37 -11.92 -16.79
CA LYS A 89 0.22 -12.49 -16.07
C LYS A 89 0.16 -14.00 -16.29
N ARG A 90 -0.09 -14.73 -15.21
CA ARG A 90 -0.23 -16.20 -15.21
C ARG A 90 -1.56 -16.65 -15.78
#